data_AF-A0A411WM63-F1
#
_entry.id   AF-A0A411WM63-F1
#
_cell.length_a   1.000
_cell.length_b   1.000
_cell.length_c   1.000
_cell.angle_alpha   90.00
_cell.angle_beta   90.00
_cell.angle_gamma   90.00
#
_symmetry.space_group_name_H-M   'P 1'
#
loop_
_entity.id
_entity.type
_entity.pdbx_description
1 polymer ?
#
loop_
_entity_poly.entity_id
_entity_poly.type
_entity_poly.pdbx_seq_one_letter_code
_entity_poly.pdbx_strand_id
1 'polypeptide(L)'
;MNQELNWKKFQFITEVQTALITNAINLSLNSDAKDKRHIFSATGTLINMDDAFYAAEKIPDNLTAHEAACEFIGFCCENLREEGAKVPYWFMRI
;
A
#
# COMPACT_ATOMS: atom_id res chain seq x y z
N MET A 1 -2.31 -8.75 27.83
CA MET A 1 -1.16 -9.14 26.98
C MET A 1 -0.47 -7.85 26.56
N ASN A 2 0.77 -7.61 26.97
CA ASN A 2 1.56 -6.55 26.34
C ASN A 2 1.90 -7.05 24.92
N GLN A 3 1.23 -6.50 23.92
CA GLN A 3 1.69 -6.68 22.54
C GLN A 3 2.93 -5.82 22.39
N GLU A 4 4.11 -6.46 22.39
CA GLU A 4 5.34 -5.77 21.99
C GLU A 4 5.18 -5.25 20.57
N LEU A 5 5.64 -4.01 20.35
CA LEU A 5 5.56 -3.37 19.05
C LEU A 5 6.47 -4.11 18.06
N ASN A 6 5.89 -4.62 16.98
CA ASN A 6 6.67 -5.14 15.87
C ASN A 6 7.15 -3.96 14.99
N TRP A 7 8.42 -3.59 15.13
CA TRP A 7 9.02 -2.47 14.40
C TRP A 7 9.00 -2.63 12.88
N LYS A 8 9.17 -3.86 12.37
CA LYS A 8 9.13 -4.13 10.92
C LYS A 8 7.74 -3.85 10.36
N LYS A 9 6.69 -4.32 11.05
CA LYS A 9 5.29 -4.02 10.69
C LYS A 9 4.96 -2.54 10.82
N PHE A 10 5.40 -1.91 11.90
CA PHE A 10 5.18 -0.47 12.12
C PHE A 10 5.80 0.37 11.01
N GLN A 11 7.05 0.10 10.65
CA GLN A 11 7.74 0.78 9.55
C GLN A 11 6.99 0.56 8.23
N PHE A 12 6.66 -0.67 7.88
CA PHE A 12 5.93 -1.00 6.66
C PHE A 12 4.60 -0.24 6.55
N ILE A 13 3.77 -0.29 7.61
CA ILE A 13 2.47 0.40 7.63
C ILE A 13 2.64 1.92 7.51
N THR A 14 3.64 2.48 8.18
CA THR A 14 3.92 3.92 8.13
C THR A 14 4.34 4.35 6.73
N GLU A 15 5.19 3.59 6.06
CA GLU A 15 5.62 3.86 4.68
C GLU A 15 4.44 3.75 3.70
N VAL A 16 3.65 2.67 3.78
CA VAL A 16 2.46 2.48 2.93
C VAL A 16 1.45 3.61 3.12
N GLN A 17 1.12 3.96 4.36
CA GLN A 17 0.20 5.06 4.65
C GLN A 17 0.70 6.39 4.07
N THR A 18 1.99 6.69 4.26
CA THR A 18 2.62 7.94 3.77
C THR A 18 2.62 7.99 2.25
N ALA A 19 2.90 6.86 1.58
CA ALA A 19 2.89 6.75 0.14
C ALA A 19 1.48 6.93 -0.44
N LEU A 20 0.45 6.30 0.15
CA LEU A 20 -0.95 6.47 -0.27
C LEU A 20 -1.42 7.92 -0.12
N ILE A 21 -1.10 8.58 0.99
CA ILE A 21 -1.43 10.00 1.22
C ILE A 21 -0.75 10.88 0.17
N THR A 22 0.55 10.68 -0.05
CA THR A 22 1.32 11.42 -1.06
C THR A 22 0.75 11.22 -2.47
N ASN A 23 0.40 9.98 -2.83
CA ASN A 23 -0.18 9.67 -4.14
C ASN A 23 -1.55 10.34 -4.32
N ALA A 24 -2.42 10.27 -3.30
CA ALA A 24 -3.73 10.92 -3.32
C ALA A 24 -3.62 12.44 -3.47
N ILE A 25 -2.70 13.08 -2.75
CA ILE A 25 -2.43 14.51 -2.89
C ILE A 25 -2.03 14.84 -4.33
N ASN A 26 -1.07 14.12 -4.90
CA ASN A 26 -0.63 14.38 -6.28
C ASN A 26 -1.75 14.17 -7.31
N LEU A 27 -2.54 13.09 -7.19
CA LEU A 27 -3.66 12.84 -8.10
C LEU A 27 -4.76 13.89 -7.98
N SER A 28 -4.97 14.45 -6.78
CA SER A 28 -5.97 15.50 -6.56
C SER A 28 -5.65 16.83 -7.26
N LEU A 29 -4.38 17.04 -7.65
CA LEU A 29 -3.92 18.24 -8.36
C LEU A 29 -4.10 18.14 -9.88
N ASN A 30 -4.43 16.96 -10.41
CA ASN A 30 -4.64 16.77 -11.84
C ASN A 30 -5.96 17.40 -12.30
N SER A 31 -5.99 17.87 -13.55
CA SER A 31 -7.21 18.48 -14.15
C SER A 31 -8.39 17.50 -14.23
N ASP A 32 -8.11 16.20 -14.28
CA ASP A 32 -9.09 15.10 -14.33
C ASP A 32 -9.32 14.43 -12.97
N ALA A 33 -8.86 15.02 -11.86
CA ALA A 33 -8.98 14.47 -10.52
C ALA A 33 -10.42 14.08 -10.17
N LYS A 34 -11.41 14.84 -10.65
CA LYS A 34 -12.83 14.58 -10.40
C LYS A 34 -13.28 13.21 -10.93
N ASP A 35 -12.75 12.78 -12.06
CA ASP A 35 -13.10 11.51 -12.72
C ASP A 35 -12.31 10.34 -12.09
N LYS A 36 -11.13 10.64 -11.57
CA LYS A 36 -10.23 9.68 -10.89
C LYS A 36 -10.46 9.54 -9.39
N ARG A 37 -11.49 10.17 -8.81
CA ARG A 37 -11.74 10.10 -7.35
C ARG A 37 -11.84 8.69 -6.79
N HIS A 38 -12.29 7.72 -7.59
CA HIS A 38 -12.36 6.32 -7.15
C HIS A 38 -10.97 5.76 -6.79
N ILE A 39 -9.91 6.24 -7.45
CA ILE A 39 -8.51 5.83 -7.25
C ILE A 39 -7.95 6.29 -5.88
N PHE A 40 -8.41 7.43 -5.37
CA PHE A 40 -7.93 8.04 -4.11
C PHE A 40 -9.06 8.34 -3.12
N SER A 41 -10.17 7.61 -3.23
CA SER A 41 -11.32 7.74 -2.33
C SER A 41 -10.98 7.24 -0.92
N ALA A 42 -11.70 7.73 0.09
CA ALA A 42 -11.55 7.23 1.46
C ALA A 42 -11.79 5.70 1.54
N THR A 43 -12.78 5.19 0.80
CA THR A 43 -13.06 3.75 0.72
C THR A 43 -11.89 2.98 0.11
N GLY A 44 -11.34 3.45 -1.02
CA GLY A 44 -10.17 2.82 -1.65
C GLY A 44 -8.96 2.82 -0.73
N THR A 45 -8.71 3.94 -0.03
CA THR A 45 -7.63 4.03 0.97
C THR A 45 -7.82 3.03 2.11
N LEU A 46 -9.03 2.89 2.65
CA LEU A 46 -9.31 1.93 3.72
C LEU A 46 -9.14 0.47 3.26
N ILE A 47 -9.55 0.15 2.03
CA ILE A 47 -9.31 -1.18 1.43
C ILE A 47 -7.80 -1.44 1.32
N ASN A 48 -7.04 -0.51 0.75
CA ASN A 48 -5.58 -0.64 0.62
C ASN A 48 -4.91 -0.78 1.99
N MET A 49 -5.38 -0.08 3.02
CA MET A 49 -4.83 -0.22 4.37
C MET A 49 -5.19 -1.56 5.02
N ASP A 50 -6.39 -2.10 4.80
CA ASP A 50 -6.76 -3.45 5.26
C ASP A 50 -5.88 -4.53 4.61
N ASP A 51 -5.63 -4.40 3.31
CA ASP A 51 -4.70 -5.25 2.58
C ASP A 51 -3.26 -5.08 3.10
N ALA A 52 -2.84 -3.86 3.44
CA ALA A 52 -1.54 -3.59 4.04
C ALA A 52 -1.39 -4.25 5.42
N PHE A 53 -2.41 -4.19 6.28
CA PHE A 53 -2.37 -4.89 7.57
C PHE A 53 -2.29 -6.41 7.40
N TYR A 54 -2.99 -6.97 6.42
CA TYR A 54 -2.86 -8.38 6.08
C TYR A 54 -1.46 -8.73 5.56
N ALA A 55 -0.93 -7.91 4.65
CA ALA A 55 0.42 -8.06 4.11
C ALA A 55 1.49 -7.98 5.20
N ALA A 56 1.33 -7.07 6.17
CA ALA A 56 2.26 -6.88 7.27
C ALA A 56 2.49 -8.16 8.12
N GLU A 57 1.48 -9.03 8.19
CA GLU A 57 1.59 -10.34 8.85
C GLU A 57 2.40 -11.38 8.06
N LYS A 58 2.72 -11.07 6.79
CA LYS A 58 3.30 -12.00 5.81
C LYS A 58 4.56 -11.48 5.14
N ILE A 59 5.12 -10.35 5.60
CA ILE A 59 6.35 -9.79 5.03
C ILE A 59 7.44 -10.87 5.12
N PRO A 60 7.99 -11.33 3.97
CA PRO A 60 9.05 -12.32 3.94
C PRO A 60 10.25 -11.92 4.82
N ASP A 61 10.90 -12.90 5.45
CA ASP A 61 12.04 -12.64 6.33
C ASP A 61 13.22 -12.01 5.58
N ASN A 62 13.36 -12.30 4.29
CA ASN A 62 14.39 -11.76 3.42
C ASN A 62 14.10 -10.36 2.86
N LEU A 63 12.90 -9.80 3.08
CA LEU A 63 12.59 -8.42 2.71
C LEU A 63 12.69 -7.50 3.91
N THR A 64 13.27 -6.32 3.72
CA THR A 64 13.13 -5.21 4.65
C THR A 64 11.70 -4.66 4.62
N ALA A 65 11.30 -3.90 5.66
CA ALA A 65 10.00 -3.23 5.66
C ALA A 65 9.84 -2.25 4.48
N HIS A 66 10.93 -1.60 4.10
CA HIS A 66 10.96 -0.67 2.97
C HIS A 66 10.75 -1.36 1.62
N GLU A 67 11.49 -2.44 1.35
CA GLU A 67 11.33 -3.22 0.11
C GLU A 67 9.91 -3.75 -0.01
N ALA A 68 9.36 -4.28 1.08
CA ALA A 68 7.98 -4.74 1.13
C ALA A 68 6.98 -3.62 0.84
N ALA A 69 7.19 -2.41 1.39
CA ALA A 69 6.33 -1.25 1.14
C ALA A 69 6.40 -0.79 -0.34
N CYS A 70 7.59 -0.79 -0.93
CA CYS A 70 7.79 -0.48 -2.35
C CYS A 70 7.05 -1.47 -3.26
N GLU A 71 7.17 -2.78 -2.99
CA GLU A 71 6.44 -3.81 -3.74
C GLU A 71 4.92 -3.66 -3.60
N PHE A 72 4.44 -3.41 -2.38
CA PHE A 72 3.02 -3.24 -2.10
C PHE A 72 2.44 -2.02 -2.82
N ILE A 73 3.07 -0.85 -2.68
CA ILE A 73 2.62 0.39 -3.31
C ILE A 73 2.70 0.33 -4.83
N GLY A 74 3.77 -0.27 -5.38
CA GLY A 74 3.92 -0.46 -6.82
C GLY A 74 2.78 -1.29 -7.44
N PHE A 75 2.18 -2.20 -6.67
CA PHE A 75 1.01 -2.95 -7.10
C PHE A 75 -0.32 -2.21 -6.84
N CYS A 76 -0.50 -1.65 -5.65
CA CYS A 76 -1.78 -1.06 -5.22
C CYS A 76 -2.12 0.27 -5.89
N CYS A 77 -1.12 1.10 -6.19
CA CYS A 77 -1.33 2.36 -6.89
C CYS A 77 -1.45 2.09 -8.40
N GLU A 78 -2.66 2.11 -8.92
CA GLU A 78 -2.94 1.84 -10.34
C GLU A 78 -2.09 2.69 -11.29
N ASN A 79 -1.82 3.95 -10.95
CA ASN A 79 -1.00 4.87 -11.72
C ASN A 79 0.51 4.54 -11.70
N LEU A 80 0.96 3.67 -10.79
CA LEU A 80 2.34 3.21 -10.68
C LEU A 80 2.50 1.77 -11.19
N ARG A 81 1.40 1.06 -11.38
CA ARG A 81 1.38 -0.35 -11.75
C ARG A 81 1.74 -0.53 -13.21
N GLU A 82 2.78 -1.31 -13.47
CA GLU A 82 3.15 -1.71 -14.84
C GLU A 82 2.06 -2.59 -15.47
N GLU A 83 1.90 -2.49 -16.79
CA GLU A 83 0.96 -3.33 -17.53
C GLU A 83 1.34 -4.81 -17.37
N GLY A 84 0.38 -5.63 -16.93
CA GLY A 84 0.61 -7.05 -16.66
C GLY A 84 1.32 -7.36 -15.33
N ALA A 85 1.51 -6.36 -14.46
CA ALA A 85 2.06 -6.57 -13.12
C ALA A 85 1.22 -7.62 -12.35
N LYS A 86 1.91 -8.63 -11.82
CA LYS A 86 1.30 -9.67 -10.99
C LYS A 86 1.37 -9.25 -9.52
N VAL A 87 0.33 -9.60 -8.76
CA VAL A 87 0.36 -9.46 -7.30
C VAL A 87 1.55 -10.29 -6.76
N PRO A 88 2.49 -9.69 -6.02
CA PRO A 88 3.48 -10.44 -5.25
C PRO A 88 2.82 -11.48 -4.37
N TYR A 89 3.34 -12.71 -4.40
CA TYR A 89 2.69 -13.88 -3.79
C TYR A 89 2.44 -13.72 -2.29
N TRP A 90 3.27 -12.95 -1.59
CA TRP A 90 3.28 -12.87 -0.13
C TRP A 90 2.13 -12.02 0.43
N PHE A 91 1.49 -11.17 -0.37
CA PHE A 91 0.29 -10.43 0.02
C PHE A 91 -0.95 -10.71 -0.83
N MET A 92 -0.89 -11.73 -1.69
CA MET A 92 -2.07 -12.21 -2.40
C MET A 92 -3.10 -12.79 -1.41
N ARG A 93 -4.34 -12.32 -1.49
CA ARG A 93 -5.49 -12.89 -0.77
C ARG A 93 -6.11 -14.00 -1.64
N ILE A 94 -6.17 -15.24 -1.12
CA ILE A 94 -6.78 -16.42 -1.76
C ILE A 94 -8.10 -16.72 -1.08
#